data_AF-A0A832WJA4-F1
#
_entry.id   AF-A0A832WJA4-F1
#
_cell.length_a   1.000
_cell.length_b   1.000
_cell.length_c   1.000
_cell.angle_alpha   90.00
_cell.angle_beta   90.00
_cell.angle_gamma   90.00
#
_symmetry.space_group_name_H-M   'P 1'
#
loop_
_entity.id
_entity.type
_entity.pdbx_description
1 polymer ?
#
loop_
_entity_poly.entity_id
_entity_poly.type
_entity_poly.pdbx_seq_one_letter_code
_entity_poly.pdbx_strand_id
1 'polypeptide(L)' 'MEEALKIVGEIDRDDAPYFALALKINAGIWSYDKKLYNQKKVKIFTTGELFEIIRKGKF' A
#
# COMPACT_ATOMS: atom_id res chain seq x y z
N MET A 1 9.85 -8.93 -4.83
CA MET A 1 9.21 -8.89 -6.16
C MET A 1 8.17 -10.00 -6.32
N GLU A 2 8.54 -11.27 -6.13
CA GLU A 2 7.58 -12.39 -6.27
C GLU A 2 6.36 -12.30 -5.33
N GLU A 3 6.55 -11.98 -4.05
CA GLU A 3 5.44 -11.79 -3.11
C GLU A 3 4.54 -10.61 -3.50
N ALA A 4 5.11 -9.52 -4.00
CA ALA A 4 4.34 -8.37 -4.47
C ALA A 4 3.45 -8.73 -5.66
N LEU A 5 3.98 -9.48 -6.64
CA LEU A 5 3.20 -9.94 -7.79
C LEU A 5 2.05 -10.88 -7.38
N LYS A 6 2.22 -11.70 -6.34
CA LYS A 6 1.12 -12.52 -5.78
C LYS A 6 0.00 -11.68 -5.15
N ILE A 7 0.32 -10.48 -4.69
CA ILE A 7 -0.62 -9.59 -4.00
C ILE A 7 -1.36 -8.68 -4.98
N VAL A 8 -0.61 -8.05 -5.90
CA VAL A 8 -1.15 -6.99 -6.77
C VAL A 8 -1.09 -7.35 -8.26
N GLY A 9 -0.39 -8.40 -8.67
CA GLY A 9 -0.17 -8.69 -10.09
C GLY A 9 -1.43 -8.92 -10.92
N GLU A 10 -2.49 -9.47 -10.34
CA GLU A 10 -3.80 -9.64 -10.98
C GLU A 10 -4.71 -8.39 -10.86
N ILE A 11 -4.36 -7.46 -9.97
CA ILE A 11 -5.09 -6.20 -9.73
C ILE A 11 -4.54 -5.12 -10.68
N ASP A 12 -3.23 -4.88 -10.56
CA ASP A 12 -2.43 -4.00 -11.39
C ASP A 12 -0.95 -4.42 -11.30
N ARG A 13 -0.40 -4.89 -12.42
CA ARG A 13 0.98 -5.40 -12.46
C ARG A 13 2.02 -4.30 -12.28
N ASP A 14 1.71 -3.08 -12.72
CA ASP A 14 2.64 -1.95 -12.69
C ASP A 14 2.82 -1.40 -11.27
N ASP A 15 1.92 -1.74 -10.35
CA ASP A 15 2.02 -1.42 -8.93
C ASP A 15 2.94 -2.36 -8.13
N ALA A 16 3.34 -3.49 -8.71
CA ALA A 16 4.16 -4.50 -8.03
C ALA A 16 5.48 -3.96 -7.44
N PRO A 17 6.22 -3.02 -8.07
CA PRO A 17 7.42 -2.43 -7.46
C PRO A 17 7.13 -1.68 -6.16
N TYR A 18 6.02 -0.94 -6.06
CA TYR A 18 5.63 -0.22 -4.84
C TYR A 18 5.27 -1.18 -3.71
N PHE A 19 4.53 -2.25 -4.03
CA PHE A 19 4.25 -3.33 -3.08
C PHE A 19 5.52 -4.04 -2.61
N ALA A 20 6.46 -4.31 -3.51
CA ALA A 20 7.73 -4.93 -3.15
C ALA A 20 8.54 -4.05 -2.19
N LEU A 21 8.57 -2.73 -2.42
CA LEU A 21 9.23 -1.79 -1.53
C LEU A 21 8.51 -1.73 -0.17
N ALA A 22 7.19 -1.55 -0.17
CA ALA A 22 6.37 -1.49 1.04
C ALA A 22 6.57 -2.69 1.96
N LEU A 23 6.60 -3.90 1.38
CA LEU A 23 6.90 -5.14 2.12
C LEU A 23 8.34 -5.15 2.67
N LYS A 24 9.32 -4.67 1.89
CA LYS A 24 10.73 -4.68 2.29
C LYS A 24 11.00 -3.75 3.47
N ILE A 25 10.32 -2.60 3.54
CA ILE A 25 10.51 -1.60 4.60
C ILE A 25 9.40 -1.63 5.66
N ASN A 26 8.47 -2.57 5.57
CA ASN A 26 7.30 -2.68 6.44
C ASN A 26 6.49 -1.36 6.54
N ALA A 27 6.19 -0.76 5.38
CA ALA A 27 5.40 0.46 5.25
C ALA A 27 4.05 0.18 4.57
N GLY A 28 3.08 1.07 4.78
CA GLY A 28 1.89 1.11 3.95
C GLY A 28 2.09 1.96 2.68
N ILE A 29 1.16 1.84 1.74
CA ILE A 29 1.16 2.60 0.49
C ILE A 29 0.08 3.68 0.59
N TRP A 30 0.43 4.89 0.17
CA TRP A 30 -0.55 5.96 -0.03
C TRP A 30 -1.08 5.91 -1.46
N SER A 31 -2.38 5.66 -1.63
CA SER A 31 -3.02 5.64 -2.94
C SER A 31 -4.54 5.84 -2.85
N TYR A 32 -5.12 6.44 -3.88
CA TYR A 32 -6.57 6.53 -4.09
C TYR A 32 -7.10 5.50 -5.09
N ASP A 33 -6.25 4.62 -5.62
CA ASP A 33 -6.72 3.56 -6.50
C ASP A 33 -7.53 2.54 -5.70
N LYS A 34 -8.84 2.54 -5.94
CA LYS A 34 -9.82 1.68 -5.28
C LYS A 34 -9.57 0.20 -5.54
N LYS A 35 -8.90 -0.18 -6.63
CA LYS A 35 -8.58 -1.57 -6.94
C LYS A 35 -7.62 -2.17 -5.91
N LEU A 36 -6.72 -1.36 -5.34
CA LEU A 36 -5.71 -1.79 -4.37
C LEU A 36 -6.27 -2.14 -2.98
N TYR A 37 -7.53 -1.78 -2.71
CA TYR A 37 -8.21 -2.10 -1.45
C TYR A 37 -8.68 -3.56 -1.39
N ASN A 38 -8.65 -4.29 -2.51
CA ASN A 38 -9.07 -5.68 -2.59
C ASN A 38 -8.05 -6.67 -1.97
N GLN A 39 -6.83 -6.23 -1.70
CA GLN A 39 -5.81 -7.01 -0.99
C GLN A 39 -5.69 -6.58 0.49
N LYS A 40 -5.23 -7.49 1.36
CA LYS A 40 -5.14 -7.28 2.81
C LYS A 40 -3.71 -7.30 3.38
N LYS A 41 -2.70 -7.47 2.52
CA LYS A 41 -1.31 -7.67 2.92
C LYS A 41 -0.57 -6.37 3.19
N VAL A 42 -0.83 -5.33 2.39
CA VAL A 42 -0.22 -4.00 2.54
C VAL A 42 -1.31 -3.01 2.89
N LYS A 43 -1.12 -2.23 3.96
CA LYS A 43 -2.08 -1.18 4.33
C LYS A 43 -2.06 -0.10 3.27
N ILE A 44 -3.22 0.14 2.66
CA ILE A 44 -3.44 1.30 1.79
C ILE A 44 -3.98 2.45 2.63
N PHE A 45 -3.38 3.62 2.50
CA PHE A 45 -3.80 4.86 3.13
C PHE A 45 -4.41 5.80 2.09
N THR A 46 -5.50 6.43 2.49
CA THR A 46 -5.99 7.67 1.86
C THR A 46 -5.25 8.88 2.43
N THR A 47 -5.35 10.03 1.74
CA THR A 47 -4.81 11.29 2.29
C THR A 47 -5.45 11.65 3.64
N GLY A 48 -6.75 11.40 3.81
CA GLY A 48 -7.44 11.64 5.08
C GLY A 48 -6.86 10.82 6.24
N GLU A 49 -6.56 9.54 6.01
CA GLU A 49 -5.91 8.69 7.03
C GLU A 49 -4.50 9.18 7.36
N LEU A 50 -3.71 9.59 6.35
CA LEU A 50 -2.37 10.15 6.59
C LEU A 50 -2.43 11.45 7.42
N PHE A 51 -3.36 12.36 7.10
CA PHE A 51 -3.57 13.56 7.91
C PHE A 51 -3.89 13.24 9.36
N GLU A 52 -4.77 12.26 9.60
CA GLU A 52 -5.10 11.84 10.96
C GLU A 52 -3.90 11.23 11.71
N ILE A 53 -3.02 10.49 11.02
CA ILE A 53 -1.79 9.94 11.60
C ILE A 53 -0.84 11.07 12.00
N ILE A 54 -0.58 12.01 11.08
CA ILE A 54 0.31 13.16 11.29
C ILE A 54 -0.24 14.05 12.42
N ARG A 55 -1.54 14.35 12.41
CA ARG A 55 -2.20 15.17 13.43
C ARG A 55 -2.12 14.54 14.83
N LYS A 56 -2.15 13.21 14.91
CA LYS A 56 -2.06 12.46 16.19
C LYS A 56 -0.62 12.27 16.68
N GLY A 57 0.38 12.74 15.94
CA GLY A 57 1.79 12.63 16.32
C GLY A 57 2.28 11.19 16.47
N LYS A 58 1.64 10.23 15.80
CA LYS A 58 2.03 8.81 15.83
C LYS A 58 2.90 8.53 14.60
N PHE A 59 4.21 8.51 14.80
CA PHE A 59 5.20 8.11 13.81
C PHE A 59 5.94 6.85 14.29
#